data_AF-A0ABD7HM88-F1
#
_entry.id   AF-A0ABD7HM88-F1
#
_cell.length_a   1.000
_cell.length_b   1.000
_cell.length_c   1.000
_cell.angle_alpha   90.00
_cell.angle_beta   90.00
_cell.angle_gamma   90.00
#
_symmetry.space_group_name_H-M   'P 1'
#
loop_
_entity.id
_entity.type
_entity.pdbx_description
1 polymer ?
#
loop_
_entity_poly.entity_id
_entity_poly.type
_entity_poly.pdbx_seq_one_letter_code
_entity_poly.pdbx_strand_id
1 'polypeptide(L)'
;MSNEDDELTGNDDDLVDDEYMRQRYPLEERPFSRAWRRAIGYKYDYRRFFALDHMHSRSFRGRPPRVALIKKELDGMAASDAVFLAALVSFYNGDTGGRLLRALGAQGLSDIVSNLDQGRREILADLMVNYTGW
;
A
#
# COMPACT_ATOMS: atom_id res chain seq x y z
N MET A 1 30.94 16.08 -41.48
CA MET A 1 31.74 16.19 -40.24
C MET A 1 30.81 16.91 -39.27
N SER A 2 29.85 16.19 -38.68
CA SER A 2 30.03 15.37 -37.46
C SER A 2 30.39 16.29 -36.29
N ASN A 3 29.70 16.32 -35.16
CA ASN A 3 28.48 15.68 -34.65
C ASN A 3 28.39 16.22 -33.19
N GLU A 4 27.21 16.18 -32.57
CA GLU A 4 27.06 15.74 -31.15
C GLU A 4 27.67 16.67 -30.05
N ASP A 5 26.98 17.11 -28.99
CA ASP A 5 25.79 16.63 -28.31
C ASP A 5 25.13 17.77 -27.54
N ASP A 6 23.83 17.89 -27.75
CA ASP A 6 22.87 18.59 -26.91
C ASP A 6 22.03 17.48 -26.30
N GLU A 7 22.42 16.94 -25.13
CA GLU A 7 21.56 16.13 -24.27
C GLU A 7 22.26 15.80 -22.95
N LEU A 8 21.45 15.43 -21.95
CA LEU A 8 21.79 15.09 -20.56
C LEU A 8 21.71 16.25 -19.55
N THR A 9 20.54 16.88 -19.48
CA THR A 9 19.94 17.20 -18.18
C THR A 9 19.57 15.88 -17.48
N GLY A 10 20.58 15.17 -16.96
CA GLY A 10 20.38 14.06 -16.05
C GLY A 10 19.99 14.62 -14.69
N ASN A 11 18.79 14.31 -14.23
CA ASN A 11 18.37 14.60 -12.86
C ASN A 11 19.32 13.87 -11.90
N ASP A 12 20.13 14.63 -11.15
CA ASP A 12 20.99 14.12 -10.06
C ASP A 12 20.18 13.46 -8.92
N ASP A 13 18.85 13.48 -8.97
CA ASP A 13 17.94 12.81 -8.04
C ASP A 13 17.83 11.27 -8.24
N ASP A 14 18.40 10.71 -9.31
CA ASP A 14 18.27 9.27 -9.63
C ASP A 14 19.43 8.39 -9.12
N LEU A 15 20.42 8.96 -8.40
CA LEU A 15 21.55 8.22 -7.84
C LEU A 15 21.44 7.99 -6.33
N VAL A 16 20.23 7.74 -5.80
CA VAL A 16 20.13 7.10 -4.48
C VAL A 16 20.48 5.63 -4.66
N ASP A 17 21.77 5.38 -4.49
CA ASP A 17 22.52 4.13 -4.58
C ASP A 17 21.64 2.87 -4.51
N ASP A 18 21.48 2.23 -5.66
CA ASP A 18 20.64 1.05 -5.86
C ASP A 18 21.12 -0.13 -4.98
N GLU A 19 22.38 -0.10 -4.53
CA GLU A 19 22.97 -1.02 -3.55
C GLU A 19 22.54 -0.70 -2.10
N TYR A 20 22.50 0.57 -1.71
CA TYR A 20 22.01 1.02 -0.40
C TYR A 20 20.52 0.70 -0.21
N MET A 21 19.71 0.91 -1.26
CA MET A 21 18.30 0.53 -1.24
C MET A 21 18.09 -0.99 -1.24
N ARG A 22 18.96 -1.79 -1.87
CA ARG A 22 18.93 -3.27 -1.82
C ARG A 22 19.27 -3.82 -0.43
N GLN A 23 20.15 -3.15 0.32
CA GLN A 23 20.46 -3.53 1.71
C GLN A 23 19.36 -3.15 2.70
N ARG A 24 18.63 -2.04 2.46
CA ARG A 24 17.55 -1.57 3.35
C ARG A 24 16.19 -2.24 3.08
N TYR A 25 15.94 -2.70 1.85
CA TYR A 25 14.71 -3.39 1.46
C TYR A 25 15.05 -4.73 0.81
N PRO A 26 14.86 -5.85 1.53
CA PRO A 26 15.04 -7.18 0.96
C PRO A 26 14.26 -7.30 -0.36
N LEU A 27 14.87 -7.92 -1.37
CA LEU A 27 14.21 -8.19 -2.66
C LEU A 27 12.86 -8.91 -2.46
N GLU A 28 12.76 -9.68 -1.39
CA GLU A 28 11.59 -10.43 -0.93
C GLU A 28 10.36 -9.53 -0.63
N GLU A 29 10.55 -8.26 -0.28
CA GLU A 29 9.44 -7.32 0.00
C GLU A 29 8.91 -6.62 -1.25
N ARG A 30 9.58 -6.76 -2.41
CA ARG A 30 9.19 -6.09 -3.66
C ARG A 30 7.81 -6.52 -4.16
N PRO A 31 7.44 -7.82 -4.15
CA PRO A 31 6.10 -8.24 -4.55
C PRO A 31 5.01 -7.61 -3.67
N PHE A 32 5.20 -7.63 -2.35
CA PHE A 32 4.26 -6.97 -1.42
C PHE A 32 4.18 -5.46 -1.65
N SER A 33 5.32 -4.78 -1.79
CA SER A 33 5.36 -3.34 -2.03
C SER A 33 4.71 -2.93 -3.36
N ARG A 34 4.69 -3.82 -4.36
CA ARG A 34 3.96 -3.64 -5.61
C ARG A 34 2.45 -3.77 -5.39
N ALA A 35 2.01 -4.84 -4.71
CA ALA A 35 0.61 -5.06 -4.36
C ALA A 35 0.06 -3.91 -3.47
N TRP A 36 0.86 -3.43 -2.52
CA TRP A 36 0.53 -2.31 -1.64
C TRP A 36 0.30 -1.01 -2.40
N ARG A 37 1.18 -0.68 -3.36
CA ARG A 37 0.99 0.50 -4.23
C ARG A 37 -0.25 0.35 -5.12
N ARG A 38 -0.52 -0.87 -5.63
CA ARG A 38 -1.74 -1.17 -6.38
C ARG A 38 -2.98 -0.96 -5.52
N ALA A 39 -2.95 -1.37 -4.25
CA ALA A 39 -4.04 -1.16 -3.29
C ALA A 39 -4.34 0.33 -3.05
N ILE A 40 -3.31 1.11 -2.75
CA ILE A 40 -3.43 2.56 -2.51
C ILE A 40 -3.86 3.30 -3.78
N GLY A 41 -3.46 2.79 -4.95
CA GLY A 41 -3.83 3.34 -6.25
C GLY A 41 -5.18 2.85 -6.78
N TYR A 42 -5.87 1.93 -6.10
CA TYR A 42 -7.09 1.29 -6.61
C TYR A 42 -8.20 2.31 -6.88
N LYS A 43 -8.38 3.25 -5.95
CA LYS A 43 -9.19 4.45 -6.12
C LYS A 43 -8.31 5.68 -5.92
N TYR A 44 -8.50 6.71 -6.74
CA TYR A 44 -7.74 7.96 -6.62
C TYR A 44 -7.78 8.51 -5.18
N ASP A 45 -8.97 8.52 -4.58
CA ASP A 45 -9.19 9.04 -3.24
C ASP A 45 -8.50 8.24 -2.13
N TYR A 46 -8.11 6.99 -2.38
CA TYR A 46 -7.43 6.19 -1.35
C TYR A 46 -6.08 6.78 -0.96
N ARG A 47 -5.40 7.47 -1.89
CA ARG A 47 -4.07 8.05 -1.66
C ARG A 47 -4.04 8.98 -0.45
N ARG A 48 -5.14 9.68 -0.15
CA ARG A 48 -5.19 10.60 1.01
C ARG A 48 -5.14 9.89 2.36
N PHE A 49 -5.51 8.61 2.41
CA PHE A 49 -5.47 7.78 3.61
C PHE A 49 -4.08 7.20 3.90
N PHE A 50 -3.08 7.45 3.05
CA PHE A 50 -1.73 6.98 3.26
C PHE A 50 -0.77 8.18 3.24
N ALA A 51 0.22 8.18 4.12
CA ALA A 51 1.29 9.17 4.01
C ALA A 51 2.17 8.85 2.79
N LEU A 52 2.94 9.83 2.35
CA LEU A 52 3.98 9.63 1.37
C LEU A 52 5.30 10.01 2.01
N ASP A 53 6.14 9.00 2.21
CA ASP A 53 7.54 9.18 2.53
C ASP A 53 8.33 8.98 1.24
N HIS A 54 8.94 10.07 0.76
CA HIS A 54 9.68 10.07 -0.50
C HIS A 54 10.94 9.20 -0.43
N MET A 55 11.58 9.11 0.75
CA MET A 55 12.80 8.32 0.96
C MET A 55 12.51 6.81 0.90
N HIS A 56 11.32 6.41 1.35
CA HIS A 56 10.89 5.01 1.39
C HIS A 56 9.84 4.68 0.31
N SER A 57 9.66 5.54 -0.70
CA SER A 57 8.50 5.53 -1.62
C SER A 57 8.30 4.25 -2.44
N ARG A 58 9.39 3.48 -2.67
CA ARG A 58 9.38 2.18 -3.37
C ARG A 58 9.02 0.99 -2.46
N SER A 59 9.12 1.16 -1.14
CA SER A 59 8.73 0.17 -0.13
C SER A 59 7.32 0.45 0.39
N PHE A 60 6.61 -0.60 0.83
CA PHE A 60 5.32 -0.43 1.51
C PHE A 60 5.44 0.46 2.76
N ARG A 61 6.60 0.45 3.42
CA ARG A 61 6.90 1.26 4.62
C ARG A 61 6.85 2.75 4.34
N GLY A 62 7.14 3.19 3.11
CA GLY A 62 7.04 4.60 2.74
C GLY A 62 5.61 5.10 2.50
N ARG A 63 4.61 4.23 2.71
CA ARG A 63 3.19 4.57 2.59
C ARG A 63 2.39 4.05 3.78
N PRO A 64 2.65 4.56 4.99
CA PRO A 64 1.92 4.13 6.18
C PRO A 64 0.46 4.64 6.14
N PRO A 65 -0.51 3.84 6.63
CA PRO A 65 -1.89 4.29 6.76
C PRO A 65 -2.03 5.43 7.77
N ARG A 66 -2.79 6.48 7.41
CA ARG A 66 -3.23 7.56 8.30
C ARG A 66 -4.43 7.08 9.12
N VAL A 67 -4.18 6.21 10.09
CA VAL A 67 -5.23 5.53 10.89
C VAL A 67 -6.26 6.49 11.48
N ALA A 68 -5.84 7.65 11.99
CA ALA A 68 -6.75 8.64 12.56
C ALA A 68 -7.74 9.20 11.52
N LEU A 69 -7.26 9.45 10.29
CA LEU A 69 -8.10 9.93 9.18
C LEU A 69 -9.04 8.82 8.71
N ILE A 70 -8.53 7.60 8.56
CA ILE A 70 -9.35 6.43 8.18
C ILE A 70 -10.49 6.27 9.18
N LYS A 71 -10.19 6.18 10.48
CA LYS A 71 -11.20 6.06 11.55
C LYS A 71 -12.28 7.14 11.49
N LYS A 72 -11.89 8.39 11.26
CA LYS A 72 -12.81 9.52 11.18
C LYS A 72 -13.80 9.40 10.02
N GLU A 73 -13.38 8.78 8.92
CA GLU A 73 -14.18 8.76 7.68
C GLU A 73 -14.89 7.43 7.41
N LEU A 74 -14.53 6.35 8.12
CA LEU A 74 -15.10 5.01 7.92
C LEU A 74 -16.64 5.02 7.89
N ASP A 75 -17.29 5.75 8.80
CA ASP A 75 -18.75 5.79 8.92
C ASP A 75 -19.45 6.43 7.71
N GLY A 76 -18.75 7.28 6.96
CA GLY A 76 -19.27 7.96 5.77
C GLY A 76 -18.95 7.24 4.46
N MET A 77 -18.25 6.11 4.51
CA MET A 77 -17.79 5.38 3.33
C MET A 77 -18.73 4.24 2.96
N ALA A 78 -18.67 3.82 1.69
CA ALA A 78 -19.28 2.56 1.29
C ALA A 78 -18.64 1.39 2.06
N ALA A 79 -19.45 0.42 2.49
CA ALA A 79 -18.98 -0.71 3.30
C ALA A 79 -17.77 -1.45 2.68
N SER A 80 -17.77 -1.63 1.36
CA SER A 80 -16.65 -2.25 0.63
C SER A 80 -15.35 -1.43 0.70
N ASP A 81 -15.44 -0.11 0.71
CA ASP A 81 -14.27 0.77 0.86
C ASP A 81 -13.75 0.74 2.30
N ALA A 82 -14.67 0.80 3.27
CA ALA A 82 -14.37 0.74 4.69
C ALA A 82 -13.64 -0.56 5.07
N VAL A 83 -14.19 -1.70 4.67
CA VAL A 83 -13.60 -3.03 4.92
C VAL A 83 -12.24 -3.16 4.25
N PHE A 84 -12.09 -2.67 3.01
CA PHE A 84 -10.81 -2.72 2.31
C PHE A 84 -9.74 -1.89 2.99
N LEU A 85 -10.04 -0.63 3.36
CA LEU A 85 -9.08 0.23 4.07
C LEU A 85 -8.70 -0.36 5.43
N ALA A 86 -9.66 -0.91 6.17
CA ALA A 86 -9.40 -1.60 7.43
C ALA A 86 -8.49 -2.83 7.23
N ALA A 87 -8.70 -3.60 6.15
CA ALA A 87 -7.83 -4.72 5.79
C ALA A 87 -6.41 -4.24 5.44
N LEU A 88 -6.24 -3.16 4.68
CA LEU A 88 -4.92 -2.58 4.41
C LEU A 88 -4.22 -2.13 5.71
N VAL A 89 -4.95 -1.49 6.63
CA VAL A 89 -4.40 -1.17 7.95
C VAL A 89 -3.93 -2.42 8.68
N SER A 90 -4.63 -3.55 8.55
CA SER A 90 -4.23 -4.81 9.21
C SER A 90 -2.93 -5.41 8.69
N PHE A 91 -2.64 -5.29 7.39
CA PHE A 91 -1.34 -5.69 6.83
C PHE A 91 -0.20 -4.82 7.37
N TYR A 92 -0.47 -3.55 7.69
CA TYR A 92 0.54 -2.64 8.25
C TYR A 92 0.67 -2.75 9.78
N ASN A 93 -0.45 -2.95 10.48
CA ASN A 93 -0.56 -3.09 11.92
C ASN A 93 -1.76 -3.99 12.26
N GLY A 94 -1.50 -5.27 12.51
CA GLY A 94 -2.53 -6.30 12.72
C GLY A 94 -3.50 -5.99 13.85
N ASP A 95 -3.01 -5.46 14.98
CA ASP A 95 -3.85 -5.12 16.14
C ASP A 95 -4.82 -3.97 15.83
N THR A 96 -4.33 -2.89 15.22
CA THR A 96 -5.17 -1.74 14.84
C THR A 96 -6.16 -2.11 13.75
N GLY A 97 -5.71 -2.76 12.67
CA GLY A 97 -6.58 -3.17 11.57
C GLY A 97 -7.60 -4.21 11.99
N GLY A 98 -7.21 -5.18 12.83
CA GLY A 98 -8.13 -6.18 13.38
C GLY A 98 -9.21 -5.58 14.28
N ARG A 99 -8.94 -4.48 14.99
CA ARG A 99 -9.98 -3.73 15.70
C ARG A 99 -10.93 -3.00 14.73
N LEU A 100 -10.41 -2.41 13.66
CA LEU A 100 -11.24 -1.75 12.65
C LEU A 100 -12.16 -2.75 11.93
N LEU A 101 -11.62 -3.89 11.52
CA LEU A 101 -12.38 -4.95 10.84
C LEU A 101 -13.51 -5.47 11.73
N ARG A 102 -13.23 -5.76 13.01
CA ARG A 102 -14.26 -6.17 13.97
C ARG A 102 -15.34 -5.12 14.18
N ALA A 103 -14.97 -3.84 14.22
CA ALA A 103 -15.94 -2.75 14.33
C ALA A 103 -16.87 -2.65 13.11
N LEU A 104 -16.39 -3.06 11.93
CA LEU A 104 -17.16 -3.17 10.69
C LEU A 104 -17.93 -4.50 10.55
N GLY A 105 -17.89 -5.37 11.57
CA GLY A 105 -18.54 -6.68 11.54
C GLY A 105 -17.78 -7.76 10.77
N ALA A 106 -16.56 -7.50 10.30
CA ALA A 106 -15.72 -8.50 9.65
C ALA A 106 -14.88 -9.25 10.69
N GLN A 107 -15.22 -10.52 10.95
CA GLN A 107 -14.59 -11.35 11.99
C GLN A 107 -13.57 -12.33 11.42
N GLY A 108 -13.66 -12.65 10.14
CA GLY A 108 -12.69 -13.50 9.45
C GLY A 108 -12.55 -13.19 7.96
N LEU A 109 -11.66 -13.93 7.30
CA LEU A 109 -11.35 -13.74 5.88
C LEU A 109 -12.61 -13.82 5.00
N SER A 110 -13.54 -14.73 5.32
CA SER A 110 -14.80 -14.89 4.60
C SER A 110 -15.63 -13.60 4.59
N ASP A 111 -15.74 -12.92 5.72
CA ASP A 111 -16.50 -11.68 5.84
C ASP A 111 -15.82 -10.54 5.07
N ILE A 112 -14.48 -10.50 5.13
CA ILE A 112 -13.68 -9.53 4.38
C ILE A 112 -13.93 -9.71 2.89
N VAL A 113 -13.69 -10.92 2.33
CA VAL A 113 -13.80 -11.13 0.89
C VAL A 113 -15.24 -10.99 0.37
N SER A 114 -16.25 -11.28 1.19
CA SER A 114 -17.67 -11.13 0.81
C SER A 114 -18.08 -9.67 0.64
N ASN A 115 -17.39 -8.74 1.30
CA ASN A 115 -17.63 -7.29 1.20
C ASN A 115 -16.82 -6.61 0.09
N LEU A 116 -15.98 -7.36 -0.65
CA LEU A 116 -15.07 -6.81 -1.64
C LEU A 116 -15.50 -7.18 -3.07
N ASP A 117 -15.32 -6.23 -3.99
CA ASP A 117 -15.39 -6.51 -5.42
C ASP A 117 -14.17 -7.31 -5.89
N GLN A 118 -14.24 -7.82 -7.12
CA GLN A 118 -13.21 -8.67 -7.70
C GLN A 118 -11.81 -8.04 -7.67
N GLY A 119 -11.68 -6.76 -8.05
CA GLY A 119 -10.39 -6.08 -8.13
C GLY A 119 -9.73 -5.95 -6.74
N ARG A 120 -10.53 -5.64 -5.71
CA ARG A 120 -10.03 -5.59 -4.34
C ARG A 120 -9.68 -6.97 -3.78
N ARG A 121 -10.43 -8.03 -4.14
CA ARG A 121 -10.10 -9.41 -3.75
C ARG A 121 -8.78 -9.88 -4.34
N GLU A 122 -8.53 -9.57 -5.60
CA GLU A 122 -7.25 -9.89 -6.26
C GLU A 122 -6.07 -9.16 -5.62
N ILE A 123 -6.26 -7.89 -5.23
CA ILE A 123 -5.23 -7.13 -4.50
C ILE A 123 -4.98 -7.74 -3.12
N LEU A 124 -6.04 -8.11 -2.40
CA LEU A 124 -5.91 -8.73 -1.08
C LEU A 124 -5.17 -10.07 -1.18
N ALA A 125 -5.51 -10.90 -2.18
CA ALA A 125 -4.83 -12.17 -2.43
C ALA A 125 -3.33 -11.97 -2.70
N ASP A 126 -2.97 -10.99 -3.55
CA ASP A 126 -1.56 -10.65 -3.79
C ASP A 126 -0.85 -10.20 -2.51
N LEU A 127 -1.50 -9.41 -1.66
CA LEU A 127 -0.91 -8.98 -0.39
C LEU A 127 -0.65 -10.19 0.52
N MET A 128 -1.61 -11.11 0.64
CA MET A 128 -1.49 -12.33 1.46
C MET A 128 -0.37 -13.25 0.98
N VAL A 129 -0.29 -13.50 -0.32
CA VAL A 129 0.74 -14.40 -0.89
C VAL A 129 2.14 -13.84 -0.69
N ASN A 130 2.28 -12.52 -0.68
CA ASN A 130 3.57 -11.85 -0.63
C ASN A 130 3.98 -11.36 0.77
N TYR A 131 3.17 -11.62 1.81
CA TYR A 131 3.48 -11.23 3.18
C TYR A 131 3.06 -12.29 4.18
N THR A 132 4.06 -13.02 4.67
CA THR A 132 3.90 -14.13 5.62
C THR A 132 3.70 -13.68 7.07
N GLY A 133 3.76 -12.36 7.33
CA GLY A 133 3.64 -11.79 8.67
C GLY A 133 2.25 -11.30 9.07
N TRP A 134 1.21 -11.58 8.27
CA TRP A 134 -0.19 -11.20 8.51
C TRP A 134 -0.99 -12.35 9.10
#